data_AF-A0A914CXH1-F1
#
_entry.id   AF-A0A914CXH1-F1
#
_cell.length_a   1.000
_cell.length_b   1.000
_cell.length_c   1.000
_cell.angle_alpha   90.00
_cell.angle_beta   90.00
_cell.angle_gamma   90.00
#
_symmetry.space_group_name_H-M   'P 1'
#
loop_
_entity.id
_entity.type
_entity.pdbx_description
1 polymer ?
#
loop_
_entity_poly.entity_id
_entity_poly.type
_entity_poly.pdbx_seq_one_letter_code
_entity_poly.pdbx_strand_id
1 'polypeptide(L)'
;MSRRGPLEAELYEQFIDQGLDGMSAEIMSSEIAADSGERVSEHRRRHLTMDTLATDPIPAAHARSAWAAGIEPLREAFPLHADRLIRAIAYSHIEPLPTPIFIVGGTPSTRDTLADALAELAGEVERPRIDPLTFAGIRRAVVPNKPLVLNSAPHVSPRSPLSGLDEIEVESFISFSTPLSKASALIVASSQTIQPLSANRSITIELPQRPRSVQPLRAMASEPAAAGRRIIASYLQQSTRHLDLNEHAINIARHPDYDKPRRLGAAFYLGDTILRSLGLDTPAAPATSWLSPDDQIVWALRDAVRYLLANGGELADNASDSKEWVIGRADRDYLYIRPTEALPFIRAAHGDPNLSIKAITAALRRLYLITSKTGTNGDMPATANKPGRRNYGPRATSTVRYPQAYQPILERLAEEAGIPLSSWLALAVSKQAGLEIPDYVQDELKKAEHERAIRATEQELELPRSA
;
A
#
# COMPACT_ATOMS: atom_id res chain seq x y z
N MET A 1 31.79 0.55 57.79
CA MET A 1 31.60 1.83 57.08
C MET A 1 30.47 1.64 56.09
N SER A 2 29.28 2.09 56.50
CA SER A 2 28.07 2.20 55.69
C SER A 2 28.09 3.53 54.94
N ARG A 3 27.51 3.59 53.73
CA ARG A 3 26.81 4.75 53.14
C ARG A 3 26.36 4.42 51.71
N ARG A 4 25.14 3.87 51.60
CA ARG A 4 24.20 4.22 50.53
C ARG A 4 22.86 4.54 51.18
N GLY A 5 22.28 5.64 50.73
CA GLY A 5 21.00 6.20 51.10
C GLY A 5 21.05 7.71 50.80
N PRO A 6 19.92 8.40 50.64
CA PRO A 6 18.59 7.96 50.16
C PRO A 6 18.08 8.87 49.02
N LEU A 7 17.13 8.42 48.18
CA LEU A 7 16.17 9.27 47.42
C LEU A 7 15.28 8.39 46.50
N GLU A 8 14.70 7.33 47.06
CA GLU A 8 13.62 6.53 46.43
C GLU A 8 12.29 6.67 47.18
N ALA A 9 12.10 7.79 47.92
CA ALA A 9 10.95 7.96 48.81
C ALA A 9 10.12 9.24 48.57
N GLU A 10 10.24 9.94 47.43
CA GLU A 10 9.55 11.23 47.22
C GLU A 10 8.66 11.35 45.98
N LEU A 11 8.28 10.26 45.31
CA LEU A 11 7.31 10.32 44.20
C LEU A 11 6.12 9.36 44.30
N TYR A 12 5.89 8.75 45.46
CA TYR A 12 4.73 7.87 45.71
C TYR A 12 3.75 8.39 46.77
N GLU A 13 3.96 9.58 47.33
CA GLU A 13 3.20 10.13 48.47
C GLU A 13 2.50 11.47 48.16
N GLN A 14 2.12 11.73 46.90
CA GLN A 14 1.36 12.95 46.55
C GLN A 14 0.15 12.74 45.61
N PHE A 15 -0.31 11.50 45.45
CA PHE A 15 -1.54 11.19 44.70
C PHE A 15 -2.51 10.25 45.44
N ILE A 16 -2.36 10.12 46.76
CA ILE A 16 -3.35 9.48 47.63
C ILE A 16 -3.89 10.56 48.57
N ASP A 17 -4.64 11.51 48.01
CA ASP A 17 -5.57 12.32 48.80
C ASP A 17 -6.60 12.97 47.85
N GLN A 18 -7.57 12.15 47.41
CA GLN A 18 -8.95 12.55 47.05
C GLN A 18 -9.74 11.36 46.46
N GLY A 19 -10.56 10.74 47.30
CA GLY A 19 -11.89 10.22 46.91
C GLY A 19 -11.98 8.84 46.25
N LEU A 20 -11.63 7.77 46.95
CA LEU A 20 -12.11 6.41 46.68
C LEU A 20 -12.97 5.92 47.86
N ASP A 21 -14.20 6.43 47.94
CA ASP A 21 -15.27 5.84 48.74
C ASP A 21 -16.51 5.72 47.84
N GLY A 22 -16.77 4.50 47.34
CA GLY A 22 -17.98 4.23 46.54
C GLY A 22 -18.01 2.90 45.76
N MET A 23 -16.89 2.23 45.50
CA MET A 23 -16.85 1.05 44.62
C MET A 23 -16.50 -0.30 45.29
N SER A 24 -16.47 -0.37 46.62
CA SER A 24 -16.17 -1.63 47.34
C SER A 24 -17.41 -2.37 47.89
N ALA A 25 -18.63 -1.88 47.65
CA ALA A 25 -19.86 -2.49 48.18
C ALA A 25 -20.59 -3.43 47.19
N GLU A 26 -20.39 -3.30 45.87
CA GLU A 26 -21.10 -4.13 44.87
C GLU A 26 -20.35 -5.43 44.50
N ILE A 27 -19.05 -5.54 44.77
CA ILE A 27 -18.27 -6.73 44.42
C ILE A 27 -18.32 -7.83 45.51
N MET A 28 -18.76 -7.51 46.74
CA MET A 28 -18.91 -8.49 47.81
C MET A 28 -20.32 -9.09 47.96
N SER A 29 -21.26 -8.76 47.07
CA SER A 29 -22.63 -9.30 47.11
C SER A 29 -22.90 -10.46 46.14
N SER A 30 -21.92 -10.85 45.30
CA SER A 30 -22.08 -11.96 44.35
C SER A 30 -21.37 -13.27 44.76
N GLU A 31 -20.66 -13.29 45.89
CA GLU A 31 -19.91 -14.46 46.37
C GLU A 31 -20.58 -15.25 47.51
N ILE A 32 -21.87 -14.97 47.83
CA ILE A 32 -22.65 -15.71 48.86
C ILE A 32 -23.98 -16.24 48.28
N ALA A 33 -23.95 -16.81 47.07
CA ALA A 33 -25.11 -17.51 46.49
C ALA A 33 -24.73 -18.74 45.65
N ALA A 34 -23.61 -19.39 45.99
CA ALA A 34 -23.15 -20.62 45.35
C ALA A 34 -23.02 -21.75 46.38
N ASP A 35 -24.07 -21.98 47.19
CA ASP A 35 -24.20 -23.21 47.96
C ASP A 35 -25.67 -23.55 48.23
N SER A 36 -26.41 -23.89 47.15
CA SER A 36 -27.61 -24.73 47.23
C SER A 36 -28.17 -24.98 45.84
N GLY A 37 -28.27 -26.25 45.43
CA GLY A 37 -29.22 -26.65 44.37
C GLY A 37 -28.64 -27.43 43.20
N GLU A 38 -27.89 -28.48 43.48
CA GLU A 38 -27.83 -29.63 42.58
C GLU A 38 -29.26 -30.18 42.37
N ARG A 39 -29.59 -30.53 41.11
CA ARG A 39 -30.85 -31.18 40.62
C ARG A 39 -31.99 -30.28 40.13
N VAL A 40 -31.85 -29.70 38.94
CA VAL A 40 -32.93 -29.70 37.91
C VAL A 40 -32.32 -29.89 36.50
N SER A 41 -31.89 -31.12 36.26
CA SER A 41 -32.37 -31.96 35.14
C SER A 41 -32.48 -31.34 33.73
N GLU A 42 -31.45 -31.60 32.91
CA GLU A 42 -31.49 -32.41 31.67
C GLU A 42 -32.54 -32.15 30.56
N HIS A 43 -33.39 -31.13 30.67
CA HIS A 43 -34.38 -30.76 29.65
C HIS A 43 -34.08 -29.46 28.90
N ARG A 44 -32.91 -28.85 29.16
CA ARG A 44 -32.45 -27.61 28.50
C ARG A 44 -31.26 -27.84 27.54
N ARG A 45 -31.19 -29.02 26.92
CA ARG A 45 -30.09 -29.42 26.00
C ARG A 45 -30.51 -29.62 24.55
N ARG A 46 -31.75 -29.29 24.18
CA ARG A 46 -32.23 -29.26 22.79
C ARG A 46 -33.07 -27.99 22.64
N HIS A 47 -32.81 -27.20 21.61
CA HIS A 47 -33.28 -25.81 21.40
C HIS A 47 -32.52 -24.68 22.13
N LEU A 48 -31.20 -24.63 21.95
CA LEU A 48 -30.52 -23.36 21.75
C LEU A 48 -30.26 -23.22 20.25
N THR A 49 -31.24 -22.68 19.53
CA THR A 49 -31.00 -22.01 18.25
C THR A 49 -30.06 -20.84 18.54
N MET A 50 -28.80 -20.94 18.12
CA MET A 50 -27.83 -19.85 18.16
C MET A 50 -28.13 -18.81 17.07
N ASP A 51 -29.27 -18.12 17.20
CA ASP A 51 -29.59 -16.95 16.36
C ASP A 51 -29.53 -15.63 17.15
N THR A 52 -28.98 -15.67 18.37
CA THR A 52 -28.66 -14.48 19.17
C THR A 52 -27.29 -14.67 19.83
N LEU A 53 -26.22 -14.48 19.07
CA LEU A 53 -24.94 -14.08 19.65
C LEU A 53 -25.18 -12.72 20.33
N ALA A 54 -24.79 -12.62 21.60
CA ALA A 54 -25.06 -11.49 22.48
C ALA A 54 -24.83 -10.14 21.78
N THR A 55 -25.88 -9.31 21.79
CA THR A 55 -25.95 -7.95 21.25
C THR A 55 -25.16 -6.92 22.04
N ASP A 56 -24.47 -7.32 23.11
CA ASP A 56 -23.73 -6.38 23.95
C ASP A 56 -22.42 -5.96 23.25
N PRO A 57 -22.12 -4.66 23.21
CA PRO A 57 -20.90 -4.16 22.59
C PRO A 57 -19.68 -4.66 23.37
N ILE A 58 -18.71 -5.23 22.67
CA ILE A 58 -17.46 -5.69 23.28
C ILE A 58 -16.66 -4.45 23.71
N PRO A 59 -16.37 -4.27 25.01
CA PRO A 59 -15.59 -3.12 25.45
C PRO A 59 -14.17 -3.17 24.88
N ALA A 60 -13.65 -2.02 24.46
CA ALA A 60 -12.31 -1.91 23.87
C ALA A 60 -11.20 -2.48 24.77
N ALA A 61 -11.36 -2.38 26.10
CA ALA A 61 -10.43 -2.98 27.06
C ALA A 61 -10.35 -4.51 26.94
N HIS A 62 -11.50 -5.20 26.79
CA HIS A 62 -11.53 -6.65 26.59
C HIS A 62 -10.87 -7.06 25.28
N ALA A 63 -11.12 -6.33 24.20
CA ALA A 63 -10.48 -6.58 22.91
C ALA A 63 -8.95 -6.40 22.97
N ARG A 64 -8.48 -5.36 23.66
CA ARG A 64 -7.03 -5.13 23.90
C ARG A 64 -6.40 -6.23 24.74
N SER A 65 -7.07 -6.69 25.80
CA SER A 65 -6.59 -7.82 26.60
C SER A 65 -6.57 -9.13 25.79
N ALA A 66 -7.55 -9.34 24.90
CA ALA A 66 -7.59 -10.49 24.01
C ALA A 66 -6.53 -10.44 22.90
N TRP A 67 -6.07 -9.25 22.51
CA TRP A 67 -5.07 -9.04 21.45
C TRP A 67 -3.81 -9.86 21.67
N ALA A 68 -3.19 -9.74 22.86
CA ALA A 68 -1.96 -10.46 23.18
C ALA A 68 -2.14 -11.98 23.08
N ALA A 69 -3.24 -12.51 23.65
CA ALA A 69 -3.52 -13.94 23.62
C ALA A 69 -3.78 -14.47 22.19
N GLY A 70 -4.52 -13.71 21.37
CA GLY A 70 -4.94 -14.14 20.04
C GLY A 70 -3.88 -13.95 18.94
N ILE A 71 -3.10 -12.87 19.03
CA ILE A 71 -2.23 -12.39 17.94
C ILE A 71 -0.75 -12.71 18.18
N GLU A 72 -0.26 -12.66 19.42
CA GLU A 72 1.17 -12.89 19.67
C GLU A 72 1.62 -14.30 19.26
N PRO A 73 0.85 -15.38 19.53
CA PRO A 73 1.20 -16.71 19.03
C PRO A 73 1.27 -16.80 17.50
N LEU A 74 0.45 -16.01 16.79
CA LEU A 74 0.49 -15.92 15.33
C LEU A 74 1.77 -15.21 14.86
N ARG A 75 2.17 -14.13 15.53
CA ARG A 75 3.42 -13.40 15.28
C ARG A 75 4.66 -14.25 15.54
N GLU A 76 4.67 -15.00 16.64
CA GLU A 76 5.75 -15.92 16.97
C GLU A 76 5.87 -17.06 15.95
N ALA A 77 4.74 -17.61 15.51
CA ALA A 77 4.72 -18.70 14.53
C ALA A 77 5.12 -18.25 13.11
N PHE A 78 4.71 -17.03 12.71
CA PHE A 78 4.91 -16.52 11.34
C PHE A 78 5.40 -15.07 11.32
N PRO A 79 6.60 -14.77 11.86
CA PRO A 79 7.06 -13.39 12.05
C PRO A 79 7.22 -12.59 10.75
N LEU A 80 7.44 -13.26 9.62
CA LEU A 80 7.58 -12.61 8.31
C LEU A 80 6.24 -12.30 7.61
N HIS A 81 5.13 -12.89 8.08
CA HIS A 81 3.84 -12.83 7.40
C HIS A 81 2.71 -12.30 8.29
N ALA A 82 2.78 -12.50 9.61
CA ALA A 82 1.70 -12.21 10.54
C ALA A 82 1.20 -10.78 10.40
N ASP A 83 2.08 -9.78 10.39
CA ASP A 83 1.64 -8.37 10.34
C ASP A 83 0.84 -8.06 9.08
N ARG A 84 1.28 -8.56 7.91
CA ARG A 84 0.56 -8.41 6.64
C ARG A 84 -0.81 -9.08 6.70
N LEU A 85 -0.88 -10.29 7.25
CA LEU A 85 -2.13 -11.04 7.36
C LEU A 85 -3.13 -10.36 8.29
N ILE A 86 -2.68 -9.93 9.46
CA ILE A 86 -3.52 -9.25 10.45
C ILE A 86 -4.14 -7.99 9.84
N ARG A 87 -3.38 -7.23 9.04
CA ARG A 87 -3.88 -6.01 8.37
C ARG A 87 -4.81 -6.30 7.22
N ALA A 88 -4.51 -7.33 6.41
CA ALA A 88 -5.46 -7.81 5.41
C ALA A 88 -6.79 -8.23 6.05
N ILE A 89 -6.74 -9.03 7.12
CA ILE A 89 -7.96 -9.46 7.81
C ILE A 89 -8.68 -8.28 8.46
N ALA A 90 -7.99 -7.34 9.09
CA ALA A 90 -8.62 -6.13 9.63
C ALA A 90 -9.36 -5.33 8.55
N TYR A 91 -8.77 -5.14 7.37
CA TYR A 91 -9.44 -4.52 6.22
C TYR A 91 -10.64 -5.33 5.72
N SER A 92 -10.56 -6.67 5.76
CA SER A 92 -11.64 -7.57 5.30
C SER A 92 -12.97 -7.39 6.06
N HIS A 93 -12.93 -6.81 7.27
CA HIS A 93 -14.13 -6.48 8.05
C HIS A 93 -14.90 -5.26 7.50
N ILE A 94 -14.35 -4.54 6.53
CA ILE A 94 -14.97 -3.35 5.92
C ILE A 94 -15.30 -3.61 4.45
N GLU A 95 -14.37 -4.19 3.70
CA GLU A 95 -14.52 -4.46 2.27
C GLU A 95 -13.84 -5.78 1.88
N PRO A 96 -14.32 -6.49 0.83
CA PRO A 96 -13.64 -7.66 0.30
C PRO A 96 -12.16 -7.41 -0.03
N LEU A 97 -11.31 -8.35 0.36
CA LEU A 97 -9.89 -8.31 0.03
C LEU A 97 -9.69 -8.28 -1.48
N PRO A 98 -8.74 -7.46 -1.98
CA PRO A 98 -8.47 -7.35 -3.41
C PRO A 98 -7.82 -8.62 -3.99
N THR A 99 -7.28 -9.49 -3.13
CA THR A 99 -6.55 -10.70 -3.51
C THR A 99 -6.81 -11.83 -2.50
N PRO A 100 -6.77 -13.10 -2.94
CA PRO A 100 -6.88 -14.25 -2.05
C PRO A 100 -5.60 -14.45 -1.21
N ILE A 101 -5.76 -15.17 -0.10
CA ILE A 101 -4.67 -15.65 0.76
C ILE A 101 -4.44 -17.13 0.48
N PHE A 102 -3.23 -17.47 0.05
CA PHE A 102 -2.84 -18.85 -0.24
C PHE A 102 -1.80 -19.33 0.75
N ILE A 103 -2.08 -20.48 1.39
CA ILE A 103 -1.17 -21.14 2.31
C ILE A 103 -0.73 -22.44 1.64
N VAL A 104 0.51 -22.48 1.16
CA VAL A 104 1.07 -23.58 0.37
C VAL A 104 2.29 -24.20 1.06
N GLY A 105 2.70 -25.39 0.63
CA GLY A 105 3.84 -26.09 1.23
C GLY A 105 3.55 -26.61 2.64
N GLY A 106 4.58 -27.01 3.39
CA GLY A 106 4.44 -27.53 4.75
C GLY A 106 3.62 -28.83 4.88
N THR A 107 3.37 -29.23 6.14
CA THR A 107 2.47 -30.34 6.46
C THR A 107 1.00 -29.89 6.41
N PRO A 108 0.04 -30.80 6.15
CA PRO A 108 -1.40 -30.49 6.22
C PRO A 108 -1.77 -29.80 7.53
N SER A 109 -1.34 -30.36 8.66
CA SER A 109 -1.59 -29.78 9.99
C SER A 109 -1.13 -28.34 10.12
N THR A 110 0.03 -27.97 9.60
CA THR A 110 0.56 -26.60 9.73
C THR A 110 -0.23 -25.63 8.87
N ARG A 111 -0.60 -26.03 7.64
CA ARG A 111 -1.44 -25.21 6.75
C ARG A 111 -2.82 -24.98 7.36
N ASP A 112 -3.45 -26.06 7.82
CA ASP A 112 -4.80 -26.01 8.38
C ASP A 112 -4.82 -25.17 9.66
N THR A 113 -3.80 -25.29 10.54
CA THR A 113 -3.71 -24.47 11.76
C THR A 113 -3.63 -22.97 11.44
N LEU A 114 -2.84 -22.58 10.42
CA LEU A 114 -2.79 -21.17 10.00
C LEU A 114 -4.10 -20.73 9.34
N ALA A 115 -4.71 -21.59 8.52
CA ALA A 115 -5.99 -21.29 7.89
C ALA A 115 -7.08 -21.07 8.95
N ASP A 116 -7.14 -21.93 9.96
CA ASP A 116 -8.09 -21.83 11.08
C ASP A 116 -7.85 -20.58 11.92
N ALA A 117 -6.59 -20.24 12.22
CA ALA A 117 -6.28 -19.00 12.96
C ALA A 117 -6.73 -17.74 12.18
N LEU A 118 -6.52 -17.71 10.86
CA LEU A 118 -7.00 -16.61 10.03
C LEU A 118 -8.53 -16.62 9.89
N ALA A 119 -9.15 -17.79 9.84
CA ALA A 119 -10.60 -17.95 9.80
C ALA A 119 -11.26 -17.34 11.05
N GLU A 120 -10.74 -17.67 12.23
CA GLU A 120 -11.21 -17.14 13.50
C GLU A 120 -11.10 -15.61 13.55
N LEU A 121 -9.97 -15.05 13.11
CA LEU A 121 -9.75 -13.61 13.08
C LEU A 121 -10.63 -12.89 12.02
N ALA A 122 -10.95 -13.58 10.93
CA ALA A 122 -11.86 -13.08 9.89
C ALA A 122 -13.34 -13.20 10.30
N GLY A 123 -13.64 -13.84 11.44
CA GLY A 123 -15.01 -14.04 11.91
C GLY A 123 -15.74 -15.20 11.23
N GLU A 124 -15.02 -16.24 10.77
CA GLU A 124 -15.65 -17.49 10.33
C GLU A 124 -16.31 -18.18 11.53
N VAL A 125 -17.64 -18.31 11.49
CA VAL A 125 -18.42 -18.97 12.55
C VAL A 125 -18.62 -20.46 12.23
N GLU A 126 -18.88 -20.78 10.96
CA GLU A 126 -19.07 -22.15 10.49
C GLU A 126 -18.45 -22.29 9.10
N ARG A 127 -17.58 -23.30 8.95
CA ARG A 127 -16.96 -23.61 7.66
C ARG A 127 -17.96 -24.35 6.77
N PRO A 128 -18.28 -23.85 5.56
CA PRO A 128 -19.23 -24.51 4.68
C PRO A 128 -18.71 -25.87 4.22
N ARG A 129 -19.57 -26.89 4.28
CA ARG A 129 -19.27 -28.20 3.69
C ARG A 129 -19.48 -28.15 2.18
N ILE A 130 -18.42 -28.35 1.42
CA ILE A 130 -18.43 -28.35 -0.05
C ILE A 130 -18.08 -29.76 -0.53
N ASP A 131 -19.09 -30.52 -0.94
CA ASP A 131 -18.91 -31.89 -1.45
C ASP A 131 -19.77 -32.09 -2.72
N PRO A 132 -19.17 -32.37 -3.90
CA PRO A 132 -17.73 -32.44 -4.17
C PRO A 132 -17.06 -31.06 -4.25
N LEU A 133 -15.78 -30.99 -3.88
CA LEU A 133 -14.96 -29.78 -3.95
C LEU A 133 -14.66 -29.37 -5.41
N THR A 134 -15.61 -28.66 -6.00
CA THR A 134 -15.60 -28.17 -7.38
C THR A 134 -15.75 -26.65 -7.41
N PHE A 135 -15.31 -25.98 -8.49
CA PHE A 135 -15.52 -24.53 -8.64
C PHE A 135 -17.00 -24.12 -8.53
N ALA A 136 -17.91 -24.90 -9.10
CA ALA A 136 -19.34 -24.64 -8.97
C ALA A 136 -19.81 -24.73 -7.51
N GLY A 137 -19.31 -25.72 -6.75
CA GLY A 137 -19.60 -25.86 -5.31
C GLY A 137 -19.04 -24.69 -4.50
N ILE A 138 -17.79 -24.30 -4.75
CA ILE A 138 -17.14 -23.18 -4.06
C ILE A 138 -17.88 -21.87 -4.35
N ARG A 139 -18.24 -21.59 -5.61
CA ARG A 139 -19.00 -20.39 -5.98
C ARG A 139 -20.35 -20.31 -5.26
N ARG A 140 -21.04 -21.44 -5.03
CA ARG A 140 -22.31 -21.48 -4.28
C ARG A 140 -22.11 -21.29 -2.78
N ALA A 141 -20.96 -21.69 -2.25
CA ALA A 141 -20.63 -21.54 -0.83
C ALA A 141 -20.27 -20.10 -0.44
N VAL A 142 -19.97 -19.22 -1.41
CA VAL A 142 -19.66 -17.82 -1.09
C VAL A 142 -20.89 -17.10 -0.57
N VAL A 143 -20.77 -16.56 0.64
CA VAL A 143 -21.68 -15.56 1.18
C VAL A 143 -21.01 -14.19 1.10
N PRO A 144 -21.61 -13.18 0.44
CA PRO A 144 -21.01 -11.85 0.33
C PRO A 144 -20.63 -11.27 1.69
N ASN A 145 -19.45 -10.64 1.77
CA ASN A 145 -18.87 -10.03 2.96
C ASN A 145 -18.66 -10.99 4.15
N LYS A 146 -18.68 -12.30 3.92
CA LYS A 146 -18.22 -13.31 4.88
C LYS A 146 -16.94 -13.97 4.39
N PRO A 147 -16.07 -14.44 5.30
CA PRO A 147 -14.88 -15.16 4.90
C PRO A 147 -15.27 -16.52 4.31
N LEU A 148 -14.44 -17.03 3.40
CA LEU A 148 -14.53 -18.38 2.88
C LEU A 148 -13.15 -19.04 3.02
N VAL A 149 -13.11 -20.12 3.81
CA VAL A 149 -11.88 -20.87 4.05
C VAL A 149 -11.97 -22.26 3.42
N LEU A 150 -10.95 -22.62 2.64
CA LEU A 150 -10.83 -23.90 1.96
C LEU A 150 -9.56 -24.61 2.44
N ASN A 151 -9.69 -25.85 2.92
CA ASN A 151 -8.54 -26.68 3.34
C ASN A 151 -7.88 -27.43 2.17
N SER A 152 -8.41 -27.26 0.96
CA SER A 152 -7.80 -27.73 -0.27
C SER A 152 -8.28 -26.87 -1.44
N ALA A 153 -7.47 -26.77 -2.49
CA ALA A 153 -7.93 -26.23 -3.76
C ALA A 153 -8.83 -27.25 -4.49
N PRO A 154 -9.82 -26.81 -5.29
CA PRO A 154 -10.67 -27.70 -6.07
C PRO A 154 -9.85 -28.55 -7.03
N HIS A 155 -10.39 -29.72 -7.36
CA HIS A 155 -9.83 -30.54 -8.42
C HIS A 155 -10.08 -29.87 -9.77
N VAL A 156 -9.01 -29.72 -10.54
CA VAL A 156 -9.05 -29.19 -11.90
C VAL A 156 -8.94 -30.36 -12.88
N SER A 157 -9.54 -30.20 -14.06
CA SER A 157 -9.35 -31.15 -15.17
C SER A 157 -7.85 -31.39 -15.41
N PRO A 158 -7.41 -32.65 -15.63
CA PRO A 158 -6.01 -32.97 -15.96
C PRO A 158 -5.49 -32.26 -17.22
N ARG A 159 -6.39 -31.73 -18.05
CA ARG A 159 -6.07 -30.98 -19.27
C ARG A 159 -5.97 -29.47 -19.05
N SER A 160 -6.31 -28.95 -17.86
CA SER A 160 -6.19 -27.52 -17.59
C SER A 160 -4.72 -27.14 -17.46
N PRO A 161 -4.26 -26.06 -18.10
CA PRO A 161 -2.90 -25.55 -17.94
C PRO A 161 -2.69 -24.84 -16.59
N LEU A 162 -3.77 -24.59 -15.83
CA LEU A 162 -3.76 -23.86 -14.58
C LEU A 162 -4.04 -24.81 -13.40
N SER A 163 -3.39 -24.54 -12.26
CA SER A 163 -3.77 -25.19 -11.00
C SER A 163 -5.10 -24.64 -10.48
N GLY A 164 -5.68 -25.30 -9.47
CA GLY A 164 -6.90 -24.81 -8.84
C GLY A 164 -6.67 -23.48 -8.13
N LEU A 165 -5.45 -23.24 -7.62
CA LEU A 165 -5.07 -21.97 -7.01
C LEU A 165 -4.97 -20.85 -8.05
N ASP A 166 -4.40 -21.14 -9.23
CA ASP A 166 -4.31 -20.16 -10.31
C ASP A 166 -5.70 -19.78 -10.84
N GLU A 167 -6.61 -20.76 -10.99
CA GLU A 167 -7.99 -20.49 -11.41
C GLU A 167 -8.77 -19.67 -10.34
N ILE A 168 -8.56 -19.96 -9.05
CA ILE A 168 -9.12 -19.13 -7.96
C ILE A 168 -8.58 -17.69 -8.01
N GLU A 169 -7.28 -17.53 -8.22
CA GLU A 169 -6.64 -16.22 -8.36
C GLU A 169 -7.23 -15.43 -9.53
N VAL A 170 -7.45 -16.09 -10.67
CA VAL A 170 -8.04 -15.48 -11.87
C VAL A 170 -9.48 -15.07 -11.64
N GLU A 171 -10.31 -15.94 -11.05
CA GLU A 171 -11.73 -15.66 -10.80
C GLU A 171 -11.93 -14.56 -9.76
N SER A 172 -11.14 -14.55 -8.70
CA SER A 172 -11.18 -13.49 -7.68
C SER A 172 -10.72 -12.14 -8.21
N PHE A 173 -9.95 -12.12 -9.30
CA PHE A 173 -9.29 -10.93 -9.82
C PHE A 173 -9.90 -10.31 -11.06
N ILE A 174 -10.03 -11.08 -12.15
CA ILE A 174 -10.29 -10.51 -13.49
C ILE A 174 -11.74 -10.08 -13.61
N SER A 175 -12.65 -10.81 -12.95
CA SER A 175 -14.05 -10.66 -13.29
C SER A 175 -14.77 -9.62 -12.44
N PHE A 176 -14.39 -9.41 -11.16
CA PHE A 176 -15.17 -8.70 -10.10
C PHE A 176 -16.66 -9.08 -9.96
N SER A 177 -17.14 -9.91 -10.89
CA SER A 177 -18.49 -10.37 -11.12
C SER A 177 -18.60 -11.85 -10.77
N THR A 178 -17.49 -12.52 -10.47
CA THR A 178 -17.56 -13.88 -9.92
C THR A 178 -18.03 -13.80 -8.46
N PRO A 179 -18.69 -14.85 -7.95
CA PRO A 179 -19.00 -14.93 -6.53
C PRO A 179 -17.75 -14.84 -5.64
N LEU A 180 -16.61 -15.38 -6.08
CA LEU A 180 -15.37 -15.43 -5.28
C LEU A 180 -14.86 -14.04 -4.86
N SER A 181 -15.03 -13.02 -5.71
CA SER A 181 -14.62 -11.65 -5.36
C SER A 181 -15.53 -10.98 -4.31
N LYS A 182 -16.63 -11.62 -3.90
CA LYS A 182 -17.56 -11.11 -2.89
C LYS A 182 -17.28 -11.64 -1.49
N ALA A 183 -16.44 -12.66 -1.33
CA ALA A 183 -16.01 -13.11 -0.01
C ALA A 183 -15.19 -11.99 0.67
N SER A 184 -15.38 -11.74 1.96
CA SER A 184 -14.60 -10.72 2.66
C SER A 184 -13.10 -11.07 2.64
N ALA A 185 -12.80 -12.34 2.90
CA ALA A 185 -11.49 -12.94 2.75
C ALA A 185 -11.64 -14.35 2.15
N LEU A 186 -10.87 -14.64 1.10
CA LEU A 186 -10.76 -16.00 0.53
C LEU A 186 -9.41 -16.59 0.95
N ILE A 187 -9.46 -17.58 1.85
CA ILE A 187 -8.26 -18.24 2.41
C ILE A 187 -8.24 -19.67 1.90
N VAL A 188 -7.15 -20.08 1.24
CA VAL A 188 -7.01 -21.43 0.70
C VAL A 188 -5.72 -22.05 1.21
N ALA A 189 -5.84 -23.04 2.07
CA ALA A 189 -4.77 -23.97 2.41
C ALA A 189 -4.75 -25.09 1.37
N SER A 190 -3.61 -25.32 0.73
CA SER A 190 -3.52 -26.32 -0.33
C SER A 190 -2.11 -26.90 -0.46
N SER A 191 -2.02 -28.16 -0.88
CA SER A 191 -0.74 -28.77 -1.28
C SER A 191 -0.38 -28.50 -2.74
N GLN A 192 -1.28 -27.90 -3.53
CA GLN A 192 -1.01 -27.55 -4.92
C GLN A 192 0.05 -26.45 -5.00
N THR A 193 0.87 -26.50 -6.05
CA THR A 193 1.78 -25.41 -6.40
C THR A 193 1.01 -24.28 -7.07
N ILE A 194 1.53 -23.07 -6.98
CA ILE A 194 0.99 -21.88 -7.62
C ILE A 194 2.02 -21.30 -8.59
N GLN A 195 1.57 -20.77 -9.72
CA GLN A 195 2.50 -20.15 -10.68
C GLN A 195 3.06 -18.83 -10.11
N PRO A 196 4.33 -18.48 -10.43
CA PRO A 196 4.95 -17.25 -9.92
C PRO A 196 4.15 -15.97 -10.20
N LEU A 197 3.47 -15.90 -11.35
CA LEU A 197 2.65 -14.75 -11.70
C LEU A 197 1.45 -14.59 -10.76
N SER A 198 0.72 -15.68 -10.49
CA SER A 198 -0.42 -15.74 -9.56
C SER A 198 0.04 -15.49 -8.12
N ALA A 199 1.22 -16.02 -7.75
CA ALA A 199 1.82 -15.82 -6.43
C ALA A 199 2.14 -14.34 -6.15
N ASN A 200 2.72 -13.63 -7.14
CA ASN A 200 3.00 -12.18 -7.04
C ASN A 200 1.73 -11.31 -6.98
N ARG A 201 0.58 -11.91 -7.25
CA ARG A 201 -0.73 -11.29 -7.37
C ARG A 201 -1.70 -11.73 -6.27
N SER A 202 -1.20 -12.43 -5.26
CA SER A 202 -1.94 -12.94 -4.11
C SER A 202 -1.12 -12.77 -2.85
N ILE A 203 -1.73 -12.96 -1.69
CA ILE A 203 -0.99 -13.09 -0.44
C ILE A 203 -0.59 -14.56 -0.32
N THR A 204 0.54 -14.94 -0.93
CA THR A 204 1.03 -16.32 -0.89
C THR A 204 2.01 -16.50 0.27
N ILE A 205 1.77 -17.53 1.09
CA ILE A 205 2.61 -17.95 2.21
C ILE A 205 3.09 -19.37 1.90
N GLU A 206 4.39 -19.51 1.71
CA GLU A 206 5.02 -20.81 1.53
C GLU A 206 5.57 -21.31 2.86
N LEU A 207 5.00 -22.41 3.34
CA LEU A 207 5.38 -23.02 4.61
C LEU A 207 6.53 -24.02 4.41
N PRO A 208 7.53 -24.04 5.31
CA PRO A 208 8.59 -25.03 5.26
C PRO A 208 8.04 -26.42 5.61
N GLN A 209 8.57 -27.46 4.95
CA GLN A 209 8.21 -28.86 5.21
C GLN A 209 8.46 -29.29 6.67
N ARG A 210 9.45 -28.67 7.32
CA ARG A 210 9.73 -28.85 8.74
C ARG A 210 9.76 -27.47 9.42
N PRO A 211 8.78 -27.15 10.29
CA PRO A 211 8.80 -25.91 11.05
C PRO A 211 10.01 -25.89 12.00
N ARG A 212 10.60 -24.71 12.19
CA ARG A 212 11.76 -24.54 13.09
C ARG A 212 11.44 -24.87 14.54
N SER A 213 10.22 -24.58 14.98
CA SER A 213 9.69 -24.96 16.29
C SER A 213 8.21 -25.31 16.19
N VAL A 214 7.80 -26.35 16.90
CA VAL A 214 6.40 -26.79 17.00
C VAL A 214 5.67 -26.05 18.11
N GLN A 215 6.39 -25.47 19.08
CA GLN A 215 5.81 -24.81 20.23
C GLN A 215 4.96 -23.57 19.84
N PRO A 216 5.43 -22.64 18.98
CA PRO A 216 4.60 -21.52 18.52
C PRO A 216 3.34 -21.97 17.79
N LEU A 217 3.42 -23.03 16.98
CA LEU A 217 2.26 -23.60 16.28
C LEU A 217 1.23 -24.17 17.26
N ARG A 218 1.69 -24.85 18.32
CA ARG A 218 0.80 -25.35 19.39
C ARG A 218 0.17 -24.21 20.19
N ALA A 219 0.95 -23.16 20.51
CA ALA A 219 0.43 -21.98 21.20
C ALA A 219 -0.65 -21.29 20.36
N MET A 220 -0.41 -21.15 19.05
CA MET A 220 -1.36 -20.59 18.10
C MET A 220 -2.65 -21.42 17.99
N ALA A 221 -2.53 -22.74 18.03
CA ALA A 221 -3.66 -23.68 18.00
C ALA A 221 -4.41 -23.82 19.34
N SER A 222 -3.95 -23.15 20.40
CA SER A 222 -4.54 -23.29 21.74
C SER A 222 -5.91 -22.61 21.83
N GLU A 223 -6.81 -23.15 22.65
CA GLU A 223 -8.15 -22.57 22.85
C GLU A 223 -8.10 -21.11 23.36
N PRO A 224 -7.19 -20.71 24.28
CA PRO A 224 -7.07 -19.29 24.65
C PRO A 224 -6.73 -18.37 23.48
N ALA A 225 -5.84 -18.81 22.57
CA ALA A 225 -5.49 -18.04 21.39
C ALA A 225 -6.66 -17.96 20.41
N ALA A 226 -7.39 -19.07 20.22
CA ALA A 226 -8.59 -19.12 19.40
C ALA A 226 -9.70 -18.21 19.94
N ALA A 227 -10.01 -18.29 21.24
CA ALA A 227 -10.98 -17.43 21.92
C ALA A 227 -10.59 -15.95 21.80
N GLY A 228 -9.31 -15.63 21.99
CA GLY A 228 -8.78 -14.27 21.79
C GLY A 228 -9.05 -13.75 20.38
N ARG A 229 -8.75 -14.54 19.35
CA ARG A 229 -9.03 -14.16 17.94
C ARG A 229 -10.52 -13.97 17.66
N ARG A 230 -11.40 -14.81 18.22
CA ARG A 230 -12.86 -14.67 18.07
C ARG A 230 -13.36 -13.38 18.71
N ILE A 231 -12.88 -13.02 19.91
CA ILE A 231 -13.21 -11.74 20.57
C ILE A 231 -12.75 -10.56 19.71
N ILE A 232 -11.52 -10.60 19.19
CA ILE A 232 -11.00 -9.56 18.30
C ILE A 232 -11.85 -9.44 17.03
N ALA A 233 -12.22 -10.56 16.40
CA ALA A 233 -13.04 -10.58 15.19
C ALA A 233 -14.43 -9.96 15.44
N SER A 234 -15.09 -10.33 16.55
CA SER A 234 -16.37 -9.73 16.93
C SER A 234 -16.24 -8.23 17.22
N TYR A 235 -15.16 -7.80 17.88
CA TYR A 235 -14.92 -6.39 18.16
C TYR A 235 -14.65 -5.59 16.88
N LEU A 236 -13.86 -6.13 15.94
CA LEU A 236 -13.65 -5.55 14.62
C LEU A 236 -14.99 -5.41 13.88
N GLN A 237 -15.79 -6.48 13.83
CA GLN A 237 -17.10 -6.46 13.16
C GLN A 237 -18.07 -5.41 13.73
N GLN A 238 -18.05 -5.19 15.05
CA GLN A 238 -18.89 -4.20 15.72
C GLN A 238 -18.38 -2.76 15.52
N SER A 239 -17.05 -2.56 15.49
CA SER A 239 -16.45 -1.23 15.63
C SER A 239 -16.01 -0.59 14.30
N THR A 240 -15.67 -1.39 13.29
CA THR A 240 -15.08 -0.86 12.04
C THR A 240 -16.03 0.01 11.23
N ARG A 241 -17.35 -0.25 11.30
CA ARG A 241 -18.38 0.49 10.55
C ARG A 241 -18.49 1.97 10.94
N HIS A 242 -17.96 2.34 12.09
CA HIS A 242 -18.01 3.69 12.63
C HIS A 242 -16.71 4.48 12.45
N LEU A 243 -15.70 3.87 11.84
CA LEU A 243 -14.40 4.52 11.62
C LEU A 243 -14.45 5.44 10.41
N ASP A 244 -13.98 6.68 10.60
CA ASP A 244 -13.70 7.60 9.50
C ASP A 244 -12.39 7.18 8.83
N LEU A 245 -12.52 6.47 7.72
CA LEU A 245 -11.40 5.96 6.94
C LEU A 245 -11.19 6.78 5.67
N ASN A 246 -9.95 6.82 5.22
CA ASN A 246 -9.56 7.55 4.03
C ASN A 246 -10.23 6.97 2.77
N GLU A 247 -11.29 7.62 2.29
CA GLU A 247 -12.04 7.21 1.09
C GLU A 247 -11.15 7.00 -0.13
N HIS A 248 -10.08 7.79 -0.29
CA HIS A 248 -9.16 7.61 -1.41
C HIS A 248 -8.43 6.26 -1.34
N ALA A 249 -7.99 5.81 -0.16
CA ALA A 249 -7.40 4.49 -0.02
C ALA A 249 -8.42 3.37 -0.25
N ILE A 250 -9.68 3.56 0.18
CA ILE A 250 -10.76 2.59 -0.08
C ILE A 250 -10.96 2.46 -1.59
N ASN A 251 -11.02 3.58 -2.28
CA ASN A 251 -11.12 3.61 -3.74
C ASN A 251 -9.94 2.90 -4.38
N ILE A 252 -8.70 3.16 -3.95
CA ILE A 252 -7.53 2.43 -4.48
C ILE A 252 -7.67 0.92 -4.26
N ALA A 253 -8.01 0.46 -3.06
CA ALA A 253 -8.09 -0.96 -2.75
C ALA A 253 -9.16 -1.69 -3.60
N ARG A 254 -10.30 -1.02 -3.86
CA ARG A 254 -11.44 -1.57 -4.59
C ARG A 254 -11.36 -1.43 -6.10
N HIS A 255 -10.59 -0.47 -6.63
CA HIS A 255 -10.64 -0.14 -8.05
C HIS A 255 -10.19 -1.31 -8.92
N PRO A 256 -10.99 -1.73 -9.91
CA PRO A 256 -10.68 -2.89 -10.74
C PRO A 256 -9.45 -2.70 -11.63
N ASP A 257 -9.26 -1.48 -12.12
CA ASP A 257 -8.19 -1.17 -13.08
C ASP A 257 -6.83 -0.89 -12.44
N TYR A 258 -6.74 -0.88 -11.11
CA TYR A 258 -5.45 -0.67 -10.44
C TYR A 258 -4.68 -1.97 -10.25
N ASP A 259 -3.35 -1.87 -10.37
CA ASP A 259 -2.45 -3.00 -10.17
C ASP A 259 -2.62 -3.62 -8.77
N LYS A 260 -2.61 -4.96 -8.71
CA LYS A 260 -2.85 -5.67 -7.44
C LYS A 260 -1.93 -5.30 -6.30
N PRO A 261 -0.60 -5.15 -6.50
CA PRO A 261 0.28 -4.74 -5.41
C PRO A 261 -0.10 -3.37 -4.83
N ARG A 262 -0.57 -2.45 -5.69
CA ARG A 262 -1.04 -1.13 -5.26
C ARG A 262 -2.32 -1.24 -4.43
N ARG A 263 -3.30 -2.01 -4.91
CA ARG A 263 -4.56 -2.28 -4.21
C ARG A 263 -4.31 -2.94 -2.86
N LEU A 264 -3.42 -3.93 -2.82
CA LEU A 264 -3.04 -4.64 -1.62
C LEU A 264 -2.32 -3.73 -0.61
N GLY A 265 -1.42 -2.87 -1.09
CA GLY A 265 -0.78 -1.85 -0.24
C GLY A 265 -1.78 -0.89 0.39
N ALA A 266 -2.80 -0.46 -0.35
CA ALA A 266 -3.90 0.35 0.17
C ALA A 266 -4.75 -0.41 1.20
N ALA A 267 -5.05 -1.69 0.96
CA ALA A 267 -5.74 -2.55 1.94
C ALA A 267 -4.92 -2.70 3.23
N PHE A 268 -3.59 -2.89 3.14
CA PHE A 268 -2.73 -2.95 4.32
C PHE A 268 -2.67 -1.62 5.08
N TYR A 269 -2.59 -0.49 4.37
CA TYR A 269 -2.66 0.85 4.97
C TYR A 269 -3.97 1.07 5.75
N LEU A 270 -5.11 0.69 5.15
CA LEU A 270 -6.41 0.78 5.81
C LEU A 270 -6.50 -0.18 7.00
N GLY A 271 -6.05 -1.41 6.85
CA GLY A 271 -5.94 -2.39 7.93
C GLY A 271 -5.14 -1.86 9.11
N ASP A 272 -3.98 -1.25 8.85
CA ASP A 272 -3.15 -0.65 9.89
C ASP A 272 -3.84 0.56 10.54
N THR A 273 -4.51 1.39 9.75
CA THR A 273 -5.29 2.54 10.25
C THR A 273 -6.44 2.07 11.17
N ILE A 274 -7.16 1.01 10.79
CA ILE A 274 -8.22 0.40 11.61
C ILE A 274 -7.68 -0.06 12.96
N LEU A 275 -6.59 -0.83 12.94
CA LEU A 275 -6.01 -1.39 14.16
C LEU A 275 -5.50 -0.29 15.10
N ARG A 276 -4.91 0.79 14.57
CA ARG A 276 -4.50 1.96 15.35
C ARG A 276 -5.68 2.71 15.94
N SER A 277 -6.69 3.03 15.12
CA SER A 277 -7.86 3.78 15.57
C SER A 277 -8.64 3.04 16.66
N LEU A 278 -8.63 1.70 16.62
CA LEU A 278 -9.26 0.86 17.64
C LEU A 278 -8.35 0.58 18.85
N GLY A 279 -7.10 1.07 18.84
CA GLY A 279 -6.13 0.87 19.91
C GLY A 279 -5.69 -0.59 20.09
N LEU A 280 -5.77 -1.40 19.03
CA LEU A 280 -5.39 -2.81 19.05
C LEU A 280 -3.90 -3.01 18.72
N ASP A 281 -3.38 -2.24 17.77
CA ASP A 281 -1.97 -2.33 17.35
C ASP A 281 -1.45 -0.96 16.93
N THR A 282 -0.29 -0.57 17.44
CA THR A 282 0.37 0.70 17.11
C THR A 282 1.86 0.49 16.85
N PRO A 283 2.24 -0.04 15.66
CA PRO A 283 3.63 -0.17 15.27
C PRO A 283 4.36 1.18 15.25
N ALA A 284 5.67 1.15 15.47
CA ALA A 284 6.54 2.32 15.42
C ALA A 284 6.61 2.97 14.02
N ALA A 285 6.53 2.18 12.95
CA ALA A 285 6.48 2.69 11.59
C ALA A 285 5.13 3.39 11.31
N PRO A 286 5.08 4.45 10.49
CA PRO A 286 3.82 5.09 10.12
C PRO A 286 2.99 4.17 9.22
N ALA A 287 1.65 4.24 9.30
CA ALA A 287 0.75 3.42 8.47
C ALA A 287 1.02 3.55 6.97
N THR A 288 1.46 4.74 6.53
CA THR A 288 1.80 5.02 5.13
C THR A 288 2.89 4.12 4.57
N SER A 289 3.73 3.49 5.40
CA SER A 289 4.76 2.56 4.93
C SER A 289 4.21 1.33 4.18
N TRP A 290 2.92 1.03 4.34
CA TRP A 290 2.22 -0.04 3.63
C TRP A 290 1.82 0.31 2.19
N LEU A 291 1.73 1.61 1.88
CA LEU A 291 1.36 2.08 0.55
C LEU A 291 2.50 1.84 -0.45
N SER A 292 2.17 1.84 -1.75
CA SER A 292 3.19 1.84 -2.80
C SER A 292 4.09 3.08 -2.68
N PRO A 293 5.36 3.04 -3.11
CA PRO A 293 6.25 4.21 -3.02
C PRO A 293 5.67 5.47 -3.69
N ASP A 294 4.94 5.31 -4.79
CA ASP A 294 4.29 6.44 -5.47
C ASP A 294 3.11 6.98 -4.67
N ASP A 295 2.31 6.11 -4.04
CA ASP A 295 1.20 6.52 -3.18
C ASP A 295 1.71 7.17 -1.87
N GLN A 296 2.84 6.72 -1.31
CA GLN A 296 3.47 7.38 -0.16
C GLN A 296 3.79 8.85 -0.44
N ILE A 297 4.27 9.15 -1.65
CA ILE A 297 4.51 10.52 -2.12
C ILE A 297 3.19 11.30 -2.22
N VAL A 298 2.13 10.69 -2.76
CA VAL A 298 0.81 11.35 -2.86
C VAL A 298 0.24 11.67 -1.47
N TRP A 299 0.38 10.75 -0.52
CA TRP A 299 -0.02 10.98 0.87
C TRP A 299 0.77 12.11 1.51
N ALA A 300 2.10 12.09 1.36
CA ALA A 300 2.96 13.16 1.87
C ALA A 300 2.61 14.52 1.25
N LEU A 301 2.28 14.56 -0.04
CA LEU A 301 1.81 15.76 -0.73
C LEU A 301 0.49 16.25 -0.16
N ARG A 302 -0.49 15.36 0.02
CA ARG A 302 -1.80 15.68 0.60
C ARG A 302 -1.65 16.22 2.03
N ASP A 303 -0.85 15.56 2.86
CA ASP A 303 -0.64 15.96 4.26
C ASP A 303 0.11 17.30 4.35
N ALA A 304 1.11 17.52 3.49
CA ALA A 304 1.78 18.81 3.37
C ALA A 304 0.82 19.93 2.97
N VAL A 305 -0.03 19.73 1.96
CA VAL A 305 -1.02 20.74 1.55
C VAL A 305 -2.03 21.02 2.66
N ARG A 306 -2.53 19.99 3.34
CA ARG A 306 -3.45 20.15 4.47
C ARG A 306 -2.79 20.92 5.61
N TYR A 307 -1.55 20.61 5.93
CA TYR A 307 -0.79 21.32 6.95
C TYR A 307 -0.62 22.80 6.58
N LEU A 308 -0.21 23.10 5.36
CA LEU A 308 -0.05 24.47 4.88
C LEU A 308 -1.36 25.27 4.98
N LEU A 309 -2.47 24.70 4.50
CA LEU A 309 -3.79 25.32 4.57
C LEU A 309 -4.23 25.56 6.02
N ALA A 310 -4.02 24.59 6.91
CA ALA A 310 -4.36 24.72 8.33
C ALA A 310 -3.54 25.79 9.06
N ASN A 311 -2.37 26.17 8.54
CA ASN A 311 -1.47 27.15 9.12
C ASN A 311 -1.49 28.51 8.39
N GLY A 312 -2.55 28.79 7.63
CA GLY A 312 -2.76 30.11 6.99
C GLY A 312 -2.18 30.24 5.58
N GLY A 313 -1.67 29.15 4.99
CA GLY A 313 -1.33 29.14 3.58
C GLY A 313 -2.59 29.18 2.72
N GLU A 314 -2.58 30.00 1.67
CA GLU A 314 -3.76 30.20 0.84
C GLU A 314 -3.55 29.76 -0.62
N LEU A 315 -4.64 29.22 -1.21
CA LEU A 315 -4.76 29.01 -2.65
C LEU A 315 -5.40 30.29 -3.23
N ALA A 316 -4.67 31.00 -4.09
CA ALA A 316 -5.15 32.26 -4.67
C ALA A 316 -5.86 32.01 -6.00
N ASP A 317 -7.03 32.64 -6.21
CA ASP A 317 -7.77 32.52 -7.46
C ASP A 317 -7.14 33.36 -8.59
N ASN A 318 -6.41 34.43 -8.25
CA ASN A 318 -5.69 35.30 -9.17
C ASN A 318 -4.32 35.73 -8.63
N ALA A 319 -3.37 36.02 -9.52
CA ALA A 319 -2.01 36.45 -9.18
C ALA A 319 -1.92 37.83 -8.48
N SER A 320 -3.04 38.56 -8.34
CA SER A 320 -3.08 39.93 -7.81
C SER A 320 -3.63 40.05 -6.39
N ASP A 321 -3.97 38.96 -5.70
CA ASP A 321 -4.42 39.07 -4.32
C ASP A 321 -3.24 39.29 -3.37
N SER A 322 -3.32 40.36 -2.57
CA SER A 322 -2.35 40.75 -1.54
C SER A 322 -2.37 39.81 -0.32
N LYS A 323 -2.32 38.50 -0.56
CA LYS A 323 -2.33 37.46 0.46
C LYS A 323 -0.93 37.31 1.05
N GLU A 324 -0.84 37.23 2.37
CA GLU A 324 0.44 37.17 3.10
C GLU A 324 1.26 35.91 2.78
N TRP A 325 0.59 34.77 2.53
CA TRP A 325 1.27 33.51 2.21
C TRP A 325 0.51 32.67 1.17
N VAL A 326 0.86 32.85 -0.10
CA VAL A 326 0.28 32.11 -1.22
C VAL A 326 1.08 30.82 -1.48
N ILE A 327 0.46 29.67 -1.22
CA ILE A 327 1.06 28.33 -1.41
C ILE A 327 0.77 27.74 -2.80
N GLY A 328 -0.20 28.30 -3.52
CA GLY A 328 -0.65 27.77 -4.81
C GLY A 328 -1.86 28.49 -5.41
N ARG A 329 -2.43 27.87 -6.45
CA ARG A 329 -3.78 28.19 -6.96
C ARG A 329 -4.57 26.90 -7.11
N ALA A 330 -5.88 26.98 -6.98
CA ALA A 330 -6.77 25.90 -7.41
C ALA A 330 -7.73 26.46 -8.46
N ASP A 331 -8.02 25.66 -9.49
CA ASP A 331 -9.19 25.86 -10.33
C ASP A 331 -10.09 24.62 -10.21
N ARG A 332 -11.14 24.53 -11.05
CA ARG A 332 -12.11 23.42 -10.99
C ARG A 332 -11.47 22.05 -11.13
N ASP A 333 -10.40 21.93 -11.91
CA ASP A 333 -9.85 20.64 -12.34
C ASP A 333 -8.41 20.42 -11.88
N TYR A 334 -7.71 21.49 -11.45
CA TYR A 334 -6.28 21.44 -11.14
C TYR A 334 -5.92 22.18 -9.85
N LEU A 335 -5.00 21.56 -9.12
CA LEU A 335 -4.28 22.17 -8.00
C LEU A 335 -2.84 22.47 -8.44
N TYR A 336 -2.45 23.74 -8.42
CA TYR A 336 -1.09 24.16 -8.66
C TYR A 336 -0.44 24.54 -7.34
N ILE A 337 0.70 23.93 -7.05
CA ILE A 337 1.42 24.12 -5.79
C ILE A 337 2.78 24.73 -6.10
N ARG A 338 3.18 25.74 -5.33
CA ARG A 338 4.53 26.32 -5.42
C ARG A 338 5.53 25.35 -4.78
N PRO A 339 6.48 24.76 -5.53
CA PRO A 339 7.40 23.77 -4.96
C PRO A 339 8.29 24.35 -3.86
N THR A 340 8.64 25.64 -3.92
CA THR A 340 9.44 26.33 -2.90
C THR A 340 8.77 26.32 -1.53
N GLU A 341 7.45 26.44 -1.49
CA GLU A 341 6.66 26.44 -0.26
C GLU A 341 6.39 25.01 0.23
N ALA A 342 5.98 24.11 -0.66
CA ALA A 342 5.49 22.80 -0.26
C ALA A 342 6.59 21.75 -0.05
N LEU A 343 7.72 21.81 -0.76
CA LEU A 343 8.73 20.75 -0.75
C LEU A 343 9.29 20.43 0.66
N PRO A 344 9.58 21.41 1.54
CA PRO A 344 10.02 21.11 2.91
C PRO A 344 8.99 20.27 3.68
N PHE A 345 7.71 20.59 3.55
CA PHE A 345 6.63 19.89 4.24
C PHE A 345 6.36 18.51 3.64
N ILE A 346 6.47 18.37 2.31
CA ILE A 346 6.36 17.06 1.65
C ILE A 346 7.47 16.13 2.15
N ARG A 347 8.71 16.63 2.26
CA ARG A 347 9.85 15.87 2.79
C ARG A 347 9.63 15.46 4.24
N ALA A 348 9.15 16.39 5.07
CA ALA A 348 8.83 16.12 6.46
C ALA A 348 7.72 15.06 6.60
N ALA A 349 6.63 15.19 5.84
CA ALA A 349 5.51 14.25 5.86
C ALA A 349 5.90 12.86 5.30
N HIS A 350 6.76 12.80 4.29
CA HIS A 350 7.28 11.55 3.74
C HIS A 350 8.31 10.89 4.67
N GLY A 351 9.04 11.68 5.45
CA GLY A 351 10.18 11.22 6.26
C GLY A 351 11.48 11.05 5.48
N ASP A 352 11.55 11.49 4.22
CA ASP A 352 12.79 11.52 3.43
C ASP A 352 13.22 12.98 3.17
N PRO A 353 14.25 13.50 3.87
CA PRO A 353 14.74 14.86 3.66
C PRO A 353 15.35 15.09 2.27
N ASN A 354 15.72 14.01 1.56
CA ASN A 354 16.36 14.07 0.24
C ASN A 354 15.37 13.87 -0.91
N LEU A 355 14.07 13.73 -0.63
CA LEU A 355 13.06 13.54 -1.67
C LEU A 355 13.13 14.69 -2.69
N SER A 356 13.35 14.33 -3.96
CA SER A 356 13.57 15.32 -5.03
C SER A 356 12.27 15.67 -5.74
N ILE A 357 12.17 16.90 -6.27
CA ILE A 357 11.07 17.32 -7.14
C ILE A 357 10.92 16.37 -8.33
N LYS A 358 12.04 15.85 -8.87
CA LYS A 358 12.04 14.89 -9.97
C LYS A 358 11.36 13.57 -9.58
N ALA A 359 11.62 13.06 -8.38
CA ALA A 359 10.99 11.85 -7.87
C ALA A 359 9.48 12.06 -7.67
N ILE A 360 9.09 13.18 -7.05
CA ILE A 360 7.68 13.57 -6.85
C ILE A 360 6.96 13.66 -8.20
N THR A 361 7.52 14.43 -9.13
CA THR A 361 6.96 14.61 -10.49
C THR A 361 6.83 13.26 -11.21
N ALA A 362 7.82 12.37 -11.08
CA ALA A 362 7.78 11.06 -11.71
C ALA A 362 6.68 10.17 -11.14
N ALA A 363 6.50 10.16 -9.81
CA ALA A 363 5.42 9.43 -9.15
C ALA A 363 4.04 9.95 -9.58
N LEU A 364 3.83 11.27 -9.52
CA LEU A 364 2.58 11.89 -9.96
C LEU A 364 2.27 11.62 -11.43
N ARG A 365 3.29 11.54 -12.31
CA ARG A 365 3.09 11.16 -13.72
C ARG A 365 2.67 9.71 -13.88
N ARG A 366 3.31 8.78 -13.16
CA ARG A 366 2.96 7.35 -13.22
C ARG A 366 1.54 7.09 -12.70
N LEU A 367 1.09 7.89 -11.75
CA LEU A 367 -0.26 7.87 -11.22
C LEU A 367 -1.26 8.72 -12.01
N TYR A 368 -0.84 9.30 -13.15
CA TYR A 368 -1.66 10.16 -14.01
C TYR A 368 -2.26 11.39 -13.29
N LEU A 369 -1.65 11.83 -12.18
CA LEU A 369 -2.08 12.99 -11.41
C LEU A 369 -1.53 14.31 -11.96
N ILE A 370 -0.49 14.25 -12.80
CA ILE A 370 -0.03 15.40 -13.59
C ILE A 370 0.16 14.99 -15.05
N THR A 371 -0.29 15.84 -15.98
CA THR A 371 -0.14 15.57 -17.41
C THR A 371 1.26 15.93 -17.91
N SER A 372 1.67 15.36 -19.05
CA SER A 372 2.92 15.70 -19.73
C SER A 372 2.94 17.13 -20.30
N LYS A 373 1.79 17.82 -20.35
CA LYS A 373 1.65 19.17 -20.93
C LYS A 373 1.79 20.30 -19.92
N THR A 374 1.60 20.07 -18.63
CA THR A 374 1.55 21.14 -17.60
C THR A 374 2.86 21.30 -16.82
N GLY A 375 3.98 21.19 -17.52
CA GLY A 375 5.27 21.68 -17.05
C GLY A 375 5.86 22.59 -18.12
N THR A 376 6.03 23.87 -17.77
CA THR A 376 6.65 24.96 -18.56
C THR A 376 5.87 25.46 -19.77
N ASN A 377 4.76 26.20 -19.55
CA ASN A 377 4.46 27.52 -20.14
C ASN A 377 3.00 27.91 -19.87
N GLY A 378 2.79 29.05 -19.21
CA GLY A 378 1.47 29.68 -19.03
C GLY A 378 1.43 30.64 -17.84
N ASP A 379 1.74 31.91 -18.13
CA ASP A 379 1.42 33.12 -17.36
C ASP A 379 2.04 33.34 -15.97
N MET A 380 3.30 33.79 -15.98
CA MET A 380 3.73 34.91 -15.14
C MET A 380 4.51 35.90 -16.03
N PRO A 381 4.36 37.22 -15.85
CA PRO A 381 5.16 38.20 -16.57
C PRO A 381 6.63 37.96 -16.22
N ALA A 382 7.42 37.78 -17.26
CA ALA A 382 8.83 37.47 -17.16
C ALA A 382 9.60 38.62 -16.49
N THR A 383 10.04 38.42 -15.25
CA THR A 383 11.22 39.11 -14.75
C THR A 383 12.42 38.19 -14.90
N ALA A 384 13.19 38.50 -15.94
CA ALA A 384 14.64 38.32 -16.14
C ALA A 384 15.31 36.97 -15.74
N ASN A 385 15.85 36.33 -16.79
CA ASN A 385 17.12 35.60 -16.83
C ASN A 385 17.19 34.16 -16.28
N LYS A 386 16.65 33.20 -17.06
CA LYS A 386 17.35 31.96 -17.43
C LYS A 386 17.03 31.62 -18.90
N PRO A 387 18.02 31.28 -19.76
CA PRO A 387 17.71 30.92 -21.15
C PRO A 387 16.95 29.59 -21.16
N GLY A 388 15.67 29.65 -21.49
CA GLY A 388 14.83 28.48 -21.68
C GLY A 388 15.31 27.61 -22.84
N ARG A 389 14.98 26.31 -22.77
CA ARG A 389 15.24 25.35 -23.86
C ARG A 389 14.59 25.86 -25.15
N ARG A 390 15.37 25.95 -26.23
CA ARG A 390 14.93 26.46 -27.54
C ARG A 390 13.67 25.72 -28.01
N ASN A 391 12.65 26.46 -28.45
CA ASN A 391 11.44 25.89 -29.01
C ASN A 391 11.74 25.38 -30.43
N TYR A 392 11.55 24.08 -30.67
CA TYR A 392 11.88 23.40 -31.93
C TYR A 392 10.62 23.07 -32.78
N GLY A 393 9.48 23.68 -32.48
CA GLY A 393 8.22 23.46 -33.19
C GLY A 393 7.53 22.11 -32.86
N PRO A 394 6.35 21.85 -33.44
CA PRO A 394 5.62 20.60 -33.27
C PRO A 394 6.36 19.43 -33.94
N ARG A 395 6.65 18.36 -33.17
CA ARG A 395 7.44 17.21 -33.64
C ARG A 395 6.78 15.88 -33.24
N ALA A 396 6.75 14.93 -34.17
CA ALA A 396 6.50 13.52 -33.84
C ALA A 396 7.77 12.91 -33.24
N THR A 397 7.64 12.13 -32.16
CA THR A 397 8.77 11.45 -31.52
C THR A 397 8.74 9.98 -31.91
N SER A 398 9.80 9.51 -32.58
CA SER A 398 9.97 8.11 -32.96
C SER A 398 11.28 7.56 -32.35
N THR A 399 11.21 6.41 -31.69
CA THR A 399 12.39 5.74 -31.12
C THR A 399 12.99 4.79 -32.16
N VAL A 400 14.23 5.06 -32.60
CA VAL A 400 14.97 4.18 -33.51
C VAL A 400 15.88 3.25 -32.70
N ARG A 401 15.90 1.96 -33.04
CA ARG A 401 16.83 0.97 -32.48
C ARG A 401 17.75 0.46 -33.57
N TYR A 402 19.06 0.59 -33.37
CA TYR A 402 20.09 0.06 -34.27
C TYR A 402 21.10 -0.79 -33.47
N PRO A 403 21.87 -1.68 -34.13
CA PRO A 403 22.91 -2.46 -33.47
C PRO A 403 23.86 -1.60 -32.65
N GLN A 404 24.20 -2.02 -31.43
CA GLN A 404 25.03 -1.26 -30.49
C GLN A 404 26.39 -0.85 -31.10
N ALA A 405 26.95 -1.68 -31.98
CA ALA A 405 28.21 -1.41 -32.68
C ALA A 405 28.17 -0.13 -33.56
N TYR A 406 26.99 0.37 -33.92
CA TYR A 406 26.85 1.56 -34.77
C TYR A 406 26.92 2.86 -33.96
N GLN A 407 26.70 2.81 -32.64
CA GLN A 407 26.75 3.98 -31.77
C GLN A 407 28.02 4.81 -31.93
N PRO A 408 29.25 4.25 -31.81
CA PRO A 408 30.48 5.04 -31.94
C PRO A 408 30.69 5.58 -33.37
N ILE A 409 30.14 4.91 -34.39
CA ILE A 409 30.23 5.37 -35.78
C ILE A 409 29.36 6.61 -35.97
N LEU A 410 28.13 6.58 -35.47
CA LEU A 410 27.17 7.68 -35.58
C LEU A 410 27.58 8.90 -34.75
N GLU A 411 28.14 8.67 -33.56
CA GLU A 411 28.70 9.75 -32.72
C GLU A 411 29.83 10.48 -33.43
N ARG A 412 30.78 9.74 -34.03
CA ARG A 412 31.87 10.32 -34.81
C ARG A 412 31.35 11.12 -36.01
N LEU A 413 30.36 10.61 -36.74
CA LEU A 413 29.78 11.34 -37.89
C LEU A 413 29.07 12.63 -37.47
N ALA A 414 28.42 12.63 -36.31
CA ALA A 414 27.79 13.81 -35.73
C ALA A 414 28.85 14.85 -35.29
N GLU A 415 29.94 14.38 -34.69
CA GLU A 415 31.08 15.20 -34.27
C GLU A 415 31.81 15.83 -35.48
N GLU A 416 32.05 15.07 -36.56
CA GLU A 416 32.60 15.57 -37.83
C GLU A 416 31.71 16.67 -38.43
N ALA A 417 30.39 16.54 -38.30
CA ALA A 417 29.44 17.56 -38.70
C ALA A 417 29.34 18.74 -37.71
N GLY A 418 29.91 18.61 -36.51
CA GLY A 418 29.88 19.62 -35.45
C GLY A 418 28.50 19.84 -34.83
N ILE A 419 27.62 18.83 -34.91
CA ILE A 419 26.22 18.92 -34.44
C ILE A 419 25.87 17.74 -33.50
N PRO A 420 24.84 17.87 -32.64
CA PRO A 420 24.40 16.77 -31.78
C PRO A 420 23.94 15.54 -32.59
N LEU A 421 24.16 14.33 -32.04
CA LEU A 421 23.77 13.06 -32.68
C LEU A 421 22.30 13.03 -33.12
N SER A 422 21.38 13.55 -32.31
CA SER A 422 19.96 13.61 -32.68
C SER A 422 19.70 14.48 -33.91
N SER A 423 20.44 15.58 -34.06
CA SER A 423 20.33 16.50 -35.20
C SER A 423 20.99 15.91 -36.44
N TRP A 424 22.09 15.17 -36.26
CA TRP A 424 22.72 14.42 -37.34
C TRP A 424 21.81 13.31 -37.87
N LEU A 425 21.10 12.59 -36.99
CA LEU A 425 20.11 11.58 -37.41
C LEU A 425 18.94 12.21 -38.17
N ALA A 426 18.43 13.35 -37.70
CA ALA A 426 17.40 14.10 -38.42
C ALA A 426 17.89 14.57 -39.80
N LEU A 427 19.13 15.05 -39.88
CA LEU A 427 19.79 15.44 -41.14
C LEU A 427 19.90 14.25 -42.11
N ALA A 428 20.36 13.10 -41.63
CA ALA A 428 20.55 11.90 -42.43
C ALA A 428 19.21 11.37 -42.99
N VAL A 429 18.16 11.34 -42.14
CA VAL A 429 16.82 10.93 -42.55
C VAL A 429 16.24 11.91 -43.58
N SER A 430 16.33 13.23 -43.34
CA SER A 430 15.85 14.23 -44.30
C SER A 430 16.56 14.10 -45.65
N LYS A 431 17.89 13.96 -45.66
CA LYS A 431 18.67 13.78 -46.90
C LYS A 431 18.29 12.50 -47.65
N GLN A 432 18.18 11.37 -46.94
CA GLN A 432 17.84 10.09 -47.54
C GLN A 432 16.42 10.09 -48.14
N ALA A 433 15.49 10.78 -47.49
CA ALA A 433 14.10 10.87 -47.91
C ALA A 433 13.82 12.01 -48.91
N GLY A 434 14.82 12.83 -49.25
CA GLY A 434 14.63 14.03 -50.09
C GLY A 434 13.72 15.09 -49.44
N LEU A 435 13.65 15.12 -48.11
CA LEU A 435 12.83 16.06 -47.34
C LEU A 435 13.63 17.29 -46.95
N GLU A 436 12.92 18.39 -46.67
CA GLU A 436 13.52 19.59 -46.13
C GLU A 436 14.22 19.30 -44.78
N ILE A 437 15.39 19.91 -44.60
CA ILE A 437 16.17 19.80 -43.37
C ILE A 437 15.51 20.72 -42.32
N PRO A 438 15.19 20.22 -41.11
CA PRO A 438 14.55 21.05 -40.10
C PRO A 438 15.37 22.31 -39.75
N ASP A 439 14.70 23.45 -39.57
CA ASP A 439 15.35 24.76 -39.33
C ASP A 439 16.38 24.74 -38.21
N TYR A 440 16.10 24.00 -37.14
CA TYR A 440 17.02 23.91 -36.00
C TYR A 440 18.32 23.17 -36.32
N VAL A 441 18.26 22.20 -37.23
CA VAL A 441 19.44 21.49 -37.72
C VAL A 441 20.24 22.42 -38.65
N GLN A 442 19.54 23.22 -39.47
CA GLN A 442 20.21 24.24 -40.30
C GLN A 442 20.92 25.30 -39.46
N ASP A 443 20.30 25.76 -38.37
CA ASP A 443 20.90 26.69 -37.42
C ASP A 443 22.14 26.10 -36.74
N GLU A 444 22.08 24.82 -36.34
CA GLU A 444 23.21 24.12 -35.74
C GLU A 444 24.36 23.92 -36.74
N LEU A 445 24.05 23.62 -38.00
CA LEU A 445 25.05 23.55 -39.08
C LEU A 445 25.70 24.91 -39.34
N LYS A 446 24.92 26.00 -39.43
CA LYS A 446 25.45 27.36 -39.58
C LYS A 446 26.33 27.76 -38.42
N LYS A 447 25.94 27.40 -37.19
CA LYS A 447 26.74 27.64 -36.00
C LYS A 447 28.05 26.84 -36.03
N ALA A 448 28.00 25.56 -36.39
CA ALA A 448 29.18 24.71 -36.53
C ALA A 448 30.14 25.23 -37.61
N GLU A 449 29.61 25.70 -38.75
CA GLU A 449 30.41 26.34 -39.81
C GLU A 449 31.06 27.64 -39.33
N HIS A 450 30.33 28.47 -38.58
CA HIS A 450 30.87 29.70 -38.00
C HIS A 450 31.99 29.41 -36.98
N GLU A 451 31.80 28.41 -36.11
CA GLU A 451 32.83 27.98 -35.16
C GLU A 451 34.06 27.37 -35.83
N ARG A 452 33.88 26.65 -36.94
CA ARG A 452 34.99 26.15 -37.77
C ARG A 452 35.75 27.29 -38.44
N ALA A 453 35.04 28.30 -38.94
CA ALA A 453 35.66 29.48 -39.55
C ALA A 453 36.46 30.32 -38.53
N ILE A 454 35.95 30.47 -37.30
CA ILE A 454 36.66 31.12 -36.20
C ILE A 454 37.92 30.34 -35.82
N ARG A 455 37.83 29.02 -35.65
CA ARG A 455 39.00 28.17 -35.34
C ARG A 455 40.05 28.17 -36.45
N ALA A 456 39.63 28.23 -37.72
CA ALA A 456 40.55 28.34 -38.85
C ALA A 456 41.29 29.69 -38.87
N THR A 457 40.61 30.79 -38.53
CA THR A 457 41.25 32.12 -38.43
C THR A 457 42.16 32.24 -37.21
N GLU A 458 41.84 31.59 -36.09
CA GLU A 458 42.74 31.49 -34.92
C GLU A 458 44.01 30.66 -35.24
N GLN A 459 43.88 29.57 -36.01
CA GLN A 459 45.03 28.77 -36.46
C GLN A 459 45.92 29.49 -37.50
N GLU A 460 45.36 30.35 -38.35
CA GLU A 460 46.15 31.19 -39.27
C GLU A 460 46.93 32.32 -38.55
N LEU A 461 46.42 32.80 -37.41
CA LEU A 461 47.08 33.82 -36.58
C LEU A 461 48.24 33.26 -35.71
N GLU A 462 48.27 31.96 -35.46
CA GLU A 462 49.34 31.27 -34.69
C GLU A 462 50.52 30.77 -35.55
N LEU A 463 50.47 30.88 -36.89
CA LEU A 463 51.62 30.60 -37.74
C LEU A 463 52.65 31.75 -37.62
N PRO A 464 53.92 31.49 -37.25
CA PRO A 464 54.92 32.54 -37.16
C PRO A 464 55.16 33.12 -38.56
N ARG A 465 55.02 34.43 -38.70
CA ARG A 465 55.62 35.16 -39.82
C ARG A 465 57.13 34.97 -39.74
N SER A 466 57.65 33.95 -40.40
CA SER A 466 59.07 33.87 -40.72
C SER A 466 59.45 35.04 -41.62
N ALA A 467 60.58 35.66 -41.26
CA ALA A 467 61.17 36.89 -41.80
C ALA A 467 61.39 36.91 -43.32
#